data_AF-A0A973CQA9-F1
#
_entry.id   AF-A0A973CQA9-F1
#
_cell.length_a   1.000
_cell.length_b   1.000
_cell.length_c   1.000
_cell.angle_alpha   90.00
_cell.angle_beta   90.00
_cell.angle_gamma   90.00
#
_symmetry.space_group_name_H-M   'P 1'
#
loop_
_entity.id
_entity.type
_entity.pdbx_description
1 polymer ?
#
loop_
_entity_poly.entity_id
_entity_poly.type
_entity_poly.pdbx_seq_one_letter_code
_entity_poly.pdbx_strand_id
1 'polypeptide(L)' 'MAFVSKASVEHVTENYGLSKNITAVENCRNIGKADMKLNDYLPNIDVDPETYKVTIDGKVITCEPASKLPLAQLYQLF' A
#
# COMPACT_ATOMS: atom_id res chain seq x y z
N MET A 1 -8.72 -16.04 -10.35
CA MET A 1 -7.61 -15.34 -11.04
C MET A 1 -6.37 -15.40 -10.17
N ALA A 2 -5.18 -15.53 -10.76
CA ALA A 2 -3.89 -15.48 -10.10
C ALA A 2 -2.96 -14.58 -10.93
N PHE A 3 -2.34 -13.59 -10.28
CA PHE A 3 -1.42 -12.65 -10.92
C PHE A 3 0.00 -13.19 -10.85
N VAL A 4 0.71 -13.18 -11.97
CA VAL A 4 2.09 -13.67 -12.10
C VAL A 4 2.95 -12.68 -12.88
N SER A 5 4.28 -12.82 -12.82
CA SER A 5 5.14 -12.04 -13.72
C SER A 5 4.91 -12.47 -15.16
N LYS A 6 5.07 -11.54 -16.11
CA LYS A 6 4.95 -11.87 -17.55
C LYS A 6 5.89 -13.02 -17.96
N ALA A 7 7.06 -13.11 -17.34
CA ALA A 7 8.05 -14.16 -17.62
C ALA A 7 7.62 -15.56 -17.18
N SER A 8 6.71 -15.70 -16.21
CA SER A 8 6.31 -17.00 -15.68
C SER A 8 4.93 -17.48 -16.16
N VAL A 9 4.25 -16.73 -17.04
CA VAL A 9 2.88 -17.04 -17.48
C VAL A 9 2.78 -18.44 -18.08
N GLU A 10 3.64 -18.75 -19.05
CA GLU A 10 3.63 -20.04 -19.75
C GLU A 10 3.92 -21.17 -18.77
N HIS A 11 5.02 -21.06 -18.03
CA HIS A 11 5.43 -22.07 -17.06
C HIS A 11 4.34 -22.35 -16.01
N VAL A 12 3.74 -21.32 -15.43
CA VAL A 12 2.70 -21.49 -14.40
C VAL A 12 1.42 -22.07 -14.99
N THR A 13 1.03 -21.64 -16.19
CA THR A 13 -0.19 -22.13 -16.85
C THR A 13 -0.09 -23.63 -17.13
N GLU A 14 1.06 -24.09 -17.59
CA GLU A 14 1.26 -25.48 -18.01
C GLU A 14 1.57 -26.43 -16.86
N ASN A 15 2.34 -25.98 -15.86
CA ASN A 15 2.96 -26.90 -14.89
C ASN A 15 2.25 -26.94 -13.53
N TYR A 16 1.49 -25.91 -13.16
CA TYR A 16 1.06 -25.75 -11.75
C TYR A 16 -0.37 -26.24 -11.48
N GLY A 17 -1.10 -26.70 -12.51
CA GLY A 17 -2.44 -27.30 -12.34
C GLY A 17 -3.47 -26.35 -11.71
N LEU A 18 -3.33 -25.05 -11.90
CA LEU A 18 -4.19 -24.06 -11.27
C LEU A 18 -5.54 -23.95 -11.99
N SER A 19 -6.63 -24.01 -11.22
CA SER A 19 -7.99 -23.76 -11.73
C SER A 19 -8.32 -22.27 -11.93
N LYS A 20 -7.46 -21.37 -11.43
CA LYS A 20 -7.62 -19.92 -11.53
C LYS A 20 -7.04 -19.41 -12.85
N ASN A 21 -7.72 -18.46 -13.50
CA ASN A 21 -7.15 -17.72 -14.65
C ASN A 21 -5.81 -17.08 -14.28
N ILE A 22 -4.76 -17.39 -15.04
CA ILE A 22 -3.43 -16.79 -14.87
C ILE A 22 -3.39 -15.46 -15.63
N THR A 23 -2.91 -14.40 -14.99
CA THR A 23 -2.87 -13.06 -15.57
C THR A 23 -1.51 -12.41 -15.29
N ALA A 24 -0.84 -11.95 -16.34
CA ALA A 24 0.43 -11.25 -16.21
C ALA A 24 0.22 -9.88 -15.58
N VAL A 25 1.06 -9.52 -14.61
CA VAL A 25 1.18 -8.11 -14.18
C VAL A 25 1.97 -7.31 -15.21
N GLU A 26 1.56 -6.06 -15.42
CA GLU A 26 2.17 -5.12 -16.37
C GLU A 26 2.19 -3.69 -15.79
N ASN A 27 2.88 -2.77 -16.48
CA ASN A 27 2.89 -1.34 -16.15
C ASN A 27 3.30 -1.00 -14.69
N CYS A 28 4.23 -1.76 -14.11
CA CYS A 28 4.68 -1.50 -12.74
C CYS A 28 5.81 -0.45 -12.66
N ARG A 29 6.44 -0.10 -13.78
CA ARG A 29 7.67 0.74 -13.84
C ARG A 29 7.45 2.14 -14.41
N ASN A 30 6.27 2.40 -14.95
CA ASN A 30 5.88 3.67 -15.58
C ASN A 30 4.82 4.45 -14.77
N ILE A 31 4.54 4.01 -13.55
CA ILE A 31 3.64 4.69 -12.61
C ILE A 31 4.41 5.15 -11.37
N GLY A 32 3.95 6.25 -10.76
CA GLY A 32 4.54 6.87 -9.58
C GLY A 32 3.49 7.46 -8.64
N LYS A 33 3.94 8.34 -7.74
CA LYS A 33 3.07 8.96 -6.72
C LYS A 33 1.91 9.76 -7.32
N ALA A 34 2.12 10.41 -8.47
CA ALA A 34 1.09 11.16 -9.20
C ALA A 34 -0.07 10.30 -9.71
N ASP A 35 0.14 8.99 -9.92
CA ASP A 35 -0.90 8.09 -10.41
C ASP A 35 -1.84 7.60 -9.28
N MET A 36 -1.49 7.86 -8.01
CA MET A 36 -2.28 7.46 -6.86
C MET A 36 -3.57 8.29 -6.76
N LYS A 37 -4.71 7.67 -7.08
CA LYS A 37 -6.01 8.33 -7.02
C LYS A 37 -6.32 8.84 -5.62
N LEU A 38 -6.68 10.12 -5.55
CA LEU A 38 -7.05 10.85 -4.33
C LEU A 38 -5.91 10.98 -3.29
N ASN A 39 -4.68 10.54 -3.60
CA ASN A 39 -3.59 10.39 -2.63
C ASN A 39 -2.20 10.62 -3.27
N ASP A 40 -2.06 11.63 -4.13
CA ASP A 40 -0.84 11.94 -4.89
C ASP A 40 0.06 13.01 -4.25
N TYR A 41 -0.31 13.53 -3.07
CA TYR A 41 0.43 14.59 -2.38
C TYR A 41 1.90 14.22 -2.09
N LEU A 42 2.82 15.12 -2.47
CA LEU A 42 4.27 15.03 -2.32
C LEU A 42 4.80 16.21 -1.48
N PRO A 43 4.59 16.19 -0.15
CA PRO A 43 5.11 17.23 0.74
C PRO A 43 6.63 17.17 0.90
N ASN A 44 7.22 18.27 1.39
CA ASN A 44 8.53 18.18 2.03
C ASN A 44 8.35 17.62 3.44
N ILE A 45 9.01 16.48 3.72
CA ILE A 45 8.94 15.78 5.00
C ILE A 45 10.31 15.78 5.66
N ASP A 46 10.37 16.33 6.86
CA ASP A 46 11.58 16.37 7.68
C ASP A 46 11.35 15.62 9.00
N VAL A 47 12.35 14.83 9.41
CA VAL A 47 12.34 14.09 10.68
C VAL A 47 13.58 14.47 11.49
N ASP A 48 13.36 15.00 12.69
CA ASP A 48 14.43 15.31 13.62
C ASP A 48 15.03 14.01 14.20
N PRO A 49 16.35 13.78 14.11
CA PRO A 49 16.97 12.50 14.46
C PRO A 49 17.08 12.25 15.97
N GLU A 50 16.95 13.28 16.81
CA GLU A 50 17.08 13.15 18.27
C GLU A 50 15.72 13.03 18.94
N THR A 51 14.74 13.80 18.47
CA THR A 51 13.40 13.90 19.06
C THR A 51 12.34 13.12 18.30
N TYR A 52 12.65 12.66 17.08
CA TYR A 52 11.73 12.00 16.16
C TYR A 52 10.50 12.85 15.77
N LYS A 53 10.58 14.17 15.96
CA LYS A 53 9.54 15.08 15.54
C LYS A 53 9.45 15.11 14.02
N VAL A 54 8.22 14.91 13.51
CA VAL A 54 7.93 14.96 12.07
C VAL A 54 7.35 16.31 11.70
N THR A 55 7.90 16.92 10.66
CA THR A 55 7.44 18.19 10.10
C THR A 55 7.07 18.00 8.63
N ILE A 56 5.93 18.57 8.23
CA ILE A 56 5.45 18.60 6.85
C ILE A 56 5.30 20.07 6.44
N ASP A 57 6.00 20.48 5.38
CA ASP A 57 5.96 21.86 4.86
C ASP A 57 6.14 22.92 5.97
N GLY A 58 7.09 22.67 6.88
CA GLY A 58 7.41 23.55 8.02
C GLY A 58 6.45 23.45 9.22
N LYS A 59 5.43 22.59 9.18
CA LYS A 59 4.47 22.40 10.29
C LYS A 59 4.67 21.05 10.98
N VAL A 60 4.79 21.07 12.30
CA VAL A 60 4.87 19.85 13.11
C VAL A 60 3.55 19.09 13.03
N ILE A 61 3.62 17.80 12.70
CA ILE A 61 2.46 16.93 12.62
C ILE A 61 2.47 15.95 13.79
N THR A 62 1.37 15.90 14.52
CA THR A 62 1.15 14.98 15.65
C THR A 62 -0.35 14.73 15.83
N CYS A 63 -0.71 13.68 16.57
CA CYS A 63 -2.08 13.41 16.97
C CYS A 63 -2.14 12.78 18.36
N GLU A 64 -3.25 12.99 19.06
CA GLU A 64 -3.51 12.35 20.34
C GLU A 64 -3.91 10.88 20.15
N PRO A 65 -3.52 9.99 21.09
CA PRO A 65 -3.92 8.60 21.04
C PRO A 65 -5.43 8.43 21.26
N ALA A 66 -6.07 7.59 20.47
CA ALA A 66 -7.48 7.25 20.66
C ALA A 66 -7.64 6.16 21.73
N SER A 67 -8.55 6.37 22.69
CA SER A 67 -8.87 5.37 23.73
C SER A 67 -9.90 4.33 23.30
N LYS A 68 -10.66 4.61 22.23
CA LYS A 68 -11.67 3.73 21.64
C LYS A 68 -11.79 4.00 20.14
N LEU A 69 -12.08 2.96 19.36
CA LEU A 69 -12.30 3.06 17.92
C LEU A 69 -13.69 2.55 17.51
N PRO A 70 -14.30 3.11 16.45
CA PRO A 70 -15.46 2.50 15.80
C PRO A 70 -15.04 1.20 15.08
N LEU A 71 -16.02 0.40 14.65
CA LEU A 71 -15.78 -0.87 13.93
C LEU A 71 -14.91 -1.88 14.71
N ALA A 72 -14.88 -1.78 16.03
CA ALA A 72 -14.14 -2.67 16.92
C ALA A 72 -15.09 -3.64 17.66
N GLN A 73 -15.13 -3.59 19.00
CA GLN A 73 -15.83 -4.53 19.90
C GLN A 73 -17.30 -4.82 19.55
N LEU A 74 -18.00 -3.93 18.85
CA LEU A 74 -19.40 -4.14 18.47
C LEU A 74 -19.58 -5.18 17.35
N TYR A 75 -18.55 -5.41 16.53
CA TYR A 75 -18.67 -6.15 15.27
C TYR A 75 -17.96 -7.51 15.27
N GLN A 76 -17.18 -7.82 16.30
CA GLN A 76 -16.40 -9.04 16.39
C GLN A 76 -16.57 -9.69 17.76
N LEU A 77 -16.73 -11.01 17.78
CA LEU A 77 -16.97 -11.77 19.01
C LEU A 77 -15.74 -11.79 19.95
N PHE A 78 -14.53 -11.79 19.38
CA PHE A 78 -13.24 -11.70 20.08
C PHE A 78 -12.23 -10.92 19.24
#